data_AF-A0A1B8NYL0-F1
#
_entry.id   AF-A0A1B8NYL0-F1
#
_cell.length_a   1.000
_cell.length_b   1.000
_cell.length_c   1.000
_cell.angle_alpha   90.00
_cell.angle_beta   90.00
_cell.angle_gamma   90.00
#
_symmetry.space_group_name_H-M   'P 1'
#
loop_
_entity.id
_entity.type
_entity.pdbx_description
1 polymer ?
#
loop_
_entity_poly.entity_id
_entity_poly.type
_entity_poly.pdbx_seq_one_letter_code
_entity_poly.pdbx_strand_id
1 'polypeptide(L)'
;MKRTAAYLSFSAEQVLPLIREAATTWELPVTEVAGTLRVTLEYGEIRVASEGAGTSVRVASEDAGNLQMLRDLLTGQLSAHGLNPVWEGGSAGRQPANQSIARVADIERLSPPTGGSRSRGRIWRVSRMEDCISACSLVPMAWAGPRRMKTASLNGPAGRRHGIGRFTRLGKLSVMERLHG
;
A
#
# COMPACT_ATOMS: atom_id res chain seq x y z
N MET A 1 -15.50 -6.40 -20.83
CA MET A 1 -14.35 -6.91 -20.05
C MET A 1 -13.20 -5.91 -20.12
N LYS A 2 -12.79 -5.38 -18.97
CA LYS A 2 -11.68 -4.43 -18.80
C LYS A 2 -10.46 -5.18 -18.24
N ARG A 3 -9.26 -4.72 -18.55
CA ARG A 3 -8.00 -5.36 -18.15
C ARG A 3 -6.91 -4.32 -17.88
N THR A 4 -6.03 -4.63 -16.95
CA THR A 4 -4.80 -3.89 -16.69
C THR A 4 -3.67 -4.89 -16.40
N ALA A 5 -2.44 -4.45 -16.63
CA ALA A 5 -1.25 -5.24 -16.34
C ALA A 5 -0.36 -4.45 -15.40
N ALA A 6 0.49 -5.13 -14.65
CA ALA A 6 1.57 -4.58 -13.87
C ALA A 6 2.82 -5.42 -14.05
N TYR A 7 3.95 -4.73 -14.01
CA TYR A 7 5.24 -5.37 -13.99
C TYR A 7 5.87 -5.25 -12.59
N LEU A 8 6.45 -6.35 -12.13
CA LEU A 8 7.24 -6.44 -10.92
C LEU A 8 8.69 -6.75 -11.31
N SER A 9 9.64 -6.01 -10.74
CA SER A 9 11.08 -6.23 -10.96
C SER A 9 11.64 -7.44 -10.18
N PHE A 10 10.76 -8.28 -9.63
CA PHE A 10 11.09 -9.45 -8.82
C PHE A 10 10.79 -10.72 -9.61
N SER A 11 11.57 -11.77 -9.35
CA SER A 11 11.41 -13.04 -10.05
C SER A 11 10.10 -13.73 -9.66
N ALA A 12 9.55 -14.52 -10.58
CA ALA A 12 8.31 -15.26 -10.34
C ALA A 12 8.45 -16.21 -9.15
N GLU A 13 9.64 -16.76 -8.91
CA GLU A 13 9.92 -17.63 -7.77
C GLU A 13 9.73 -16.94 -6.42
N GLN A 14 9.95 -15.62 -6.34
CA GLN A 14 9.72 -14.84 -5.11
C GLN A 14 8.25 -14.44 -4.97
N VAL A 15 7.58 -14.13 -6.08
CA VAL A 15 6.22 -13.57 -6.08
C VAL A 15 5.15 -14.65 -5.98
N LEU A 16 5.32 -15.77 -6.69
CA LEU A 16 4.30 -16.83 -6.78
C LEU A 16 3.96 -17.46 -5.41
N PRO A 17 4.92 -17.76 -4.51
CA PRO A 17 4.59 -18.31 -3.20
C PRO A 17 3.73 -17.37 -2.36
N LEU A 18 4.00 -16.05 -2.40
CA LEU A 18 3.25 -15.04 -1.66
C LEU A 18 1.80 -14.95 -2.16
N ILE A 19 1.61 -14.99 -3.47
CA ILE A 19 0.26 -14.94 -4.06
C ILE A 19 -0.49 -16.25 -3.77
N ARG A 20 0.19 -17.40 -3.77
CA ARG A 20 -0.41 -18.68 -3.35
C ARG A 20 -0.84 -18.63 -1.89
N GLU A 21 0.02 -18.15 -0.99
CA GLU A 21 -0.29 -18.02 0.43
C GLU A 21 -1.49 -17.11 0.68
N ALA A 22 -1.53 -15.95 0.02
CA ALA A 22 -2.68 -15.04 0.09
C ALA A 22 -3.96 -15.69 -0.44
N ALA A 23 -3.88 -16.41 -1.56
CA ALA A 23 -5.03 -17.12 -2.12
C ALA A 23 -5.51 -18.25 -1.18
N THR A 24 -4.61 -18.99 -0.54
CA THR A 24 -4.96 -19.99 0.47
C THR A 24 -5.60 -19.37 1.70
N THR A 25 -5.07 -18.23 2.17
CA THR A 25 -5.60 -17.50 3.35
C THR A 25 -7.04 -17.04 3.13
N TRP A 26 -7.41 -16.75 1.88
CA TRP A 26 -8.74 -16.31 1.49
C TRP A 26 -9.57 -17.42 0.83
N GLU A 27 -9.10 -18.66 0.87
CA GLU A 27 -9.78 -19.83 0.30
C GLU A 27 -10.17 -19.65 -1.18
N LEU A 28 -9.34 -18.92 -1.93
CA LEU A 28 -9.58 -18.61 -3.34
C LEU A 28 -9.13 -19.77 -4.24
N PRO A 29 -9.90 -20.07 -5.30
CA PRO A 29 -9.50 -21.08 -6.28
C PRO A 29 -8.28 -20.62 -7.07
N VAL A 30 -7.21 -21.41 -6.98
CA VAL A 30 -5.96 -21.23 -7.73
C VAL A 30 -5.85 -22.34 -8.77
N THR A 31 -5.55 -21.96 -10.01
CA THR A 31 -5.25 -22.89 -11.10
C THR A 31 -3.91 -22.51 -11.70
N GLU A 32 -3.02 -23.48 -11.85
CA GLU A 32 -1.73 -23.27 -12.50
C GLU A 32 -1.74 -23.94 -13.87
N VAL A 33 -1.45 -23.16 -14.90
CA VAL A 33 -1.44 -23.64 -16.29
C VAL A 33 -0.19 -23.13 -16.98
N ALA A 34 0.66 -24.03 -17.43
CA ALA A 34 1.88 -23.71 -18.19
C ALA A 34 2.76 -22.63 -17.53
N GLY A 35 2.96 -22.72 -16.21
CA GLY A 35 3.77 -21.75 -15.44
C GLY A 35 3.09 -20.39 -15.22
N THR A 36 1.81 -20.27 -15.55
CA THR A 36 0.98 -19.11 -15.20
C THR A 36 0.06 -19.49 -14.05
N LEU A 37 0.14 -18.72 -12.96
CA LEU A 37 -0.76 -18.84 -11.83
C LEU A 37 -2.01 -18.00 -12.09
N ARG A 38 -3.18 -18.62 -12.07
CA ARG A 38 -4.47 -17.97 -12.20
C ARG A 38 -5.23 -18.07 -10.89
N VAL A 39 -5.66 -16.93 -10.36
CA VAL A 39 -6.52 -16.84 -9.18
C VAL A 39 -7.85 -16.28 -9.63
N THR A 40 -8.94 -16.99 -9.35
CA THR A 40 -10.30 -16.55 -9.70
C THR A 40 -10.97 -15.97 -8.47
N LEU A 41 -11.53 -14.77 -8.60
CA LEU A 41 -12.28 -14.07 -7.56
C LEU A 41 -13.71 -13.83 -8.07
N GLU A 42 -14.64 -13.56 -7.16
CA GLU A 42 -16.02 -13.22 -7.52
C GLU A 42 -16.09 -12.02 -8.49
N TYR A 43 -15.20 -11.04 -8.31
CA TYR A 43 -15.20 -9.79 -9.05
C TYR A 43 -14.22 -9.75 -10.24
N GLY A 44 -13.51 -10.84 -10.52
CA GLY A 44 -12.54 -10.88 -11.62
C GLY A 44 -11.49 -11.97 -11.52
N GLU A 45 -10.45 -11.85 -12.32
CA GLU A 45 -9.34 -12.81 -12.34
C GLU A 45 -7.99 -12.10 -12.24
N ILE A 46 -7.05 -12.77 -11.59
CA ILE A 46 -5.65 -12.37 -11.49
C ILE A 46 -4.82 -13.46 -12.16
N ARG A 47 -3.92 -13.06 -13.06
CA ARG A 47 -2.98 -13.95 -13.74
C ARG A 47 -1.57 -13.46 -13.47
N VAL A 48 -0.70 -14.37 -13.06
CA VAL A 48 0.68 -14.08 -12.72
C VAL A 48 1.56 -15.01 -13.53
N ALA A 49 2.49 -14.45 -14.30
CA ALA A 49 3.42 -15.20 -15.12
C ALA A 49 4.81 -14.58 -15.04
N SER A 50 5.85 -15.40 -15.23
CA SER A 50 7.20 -14.91 -15.42
C SER A 50 7.29 -14.13 -16.74
N GLU A 51 8.00 -13.00 -16.72
CA GLU A 51 8.27 -12.20 -17.91
C GLU A 51 9.71 -11.68 -17.86
N GLY A 52 10.58 -12.30 -18.65
CA GLY A 52 12.02 -12.00 -18.64
C GLY A 52 12.64 -12.22 -17.26
N ALA A 53 13.26 -11.17 -16.71
CA ALA A 53 13.85 -11.18 -15.38
C ALA A 53 12.84 -10.86 -14.25
N GLY A 54 11.61 -10.47 -14.59
CA GLY A 54 10.58 -10.07 -13.64
C GLY A 54 9.33 -10.92 -13.71
N THR A 55 8.25 -10.36 -13.18
CA THR A 55 6.93 -11.00 -13.11
C THR A 55 5.88 -10.06 -13.66
N SER A 56 5.07 -10.53 -14.62
CA SER A 56 3.89 -9.82 -15.08
C SER A 56 2.67 -10.27 -14.28
N VAL A 57 1.93 -9.31 -13.76
CA VAL A 57 0.63 -9.49 -13.11
C VAL A 57 -0.43 -8.87 -14.00
N ARG A 58 -1.43 -9.65 -14.42
CA ARG A 58 -2.57 -9.17 -15.21
C ARG A 58 -3.83 -9.33 -14.39
N VAL A 59 -4.64 -8.28 -14.38
CA VAL A 59 -5.94 -8.27 -13.68
C VAL A 59 -7.01 -7.96 -14.70
N ALA A 60 -8.09 -8.75 -14.68
CA ALA A 60 -9.25 -8.53 -15.53
C ALA A 60 -10.54 -8.59 -14.71
N SER A 61 -11.49 -7.74 -15.07
CA SER A 61 -12.83 -7.70 -14.50
C SER A 61 -13.83 -7.23 -15.55
N GLU A 62 -15.11 -7.48 -15.32
CA GLU A 62 -16.17 -6.97 -16.19
C GLU A 62 -16.38 -5.46 -16.00
N ASP A 63 -16.30 -5.00 -14.75
CA ASP A 63 -16.54 -3.63 -14.32
C ASP A 63 -15.24 -2.87 -14.00
N ALA A 64 -15.24 -1.56 -14.24
CA ALA A 64 -14.08 -0.70 -14.02
C ALA A 64 -13.82 -0.42 -12.53
N GLY A 65 -14.87 -0.32 -11.71
CA GLY A 65 -14.76 -0.17 -10.26
C GLY A 65 -14.17 -1.43 -9.62
N ASN A 66 -14.65 -2.61 -10.01
CA ASN A 66 -14.09 -3.89 -9.57
C ASN A 66 -12.62 -4.05 -10.00
N LEU A 67 -12.27 -3.64 -11.22
CA LEU A 67 -10.87 -3.64 -11.67
C LEU A 67 -9.98 -2.76 -10.78
N GLN A 68 -10.45 -1.55 -10.44
CA GLN A 68 -9.73 -0.62 -9.58
C GLN A 68 -9.56 -1.18 -8.15
N MET A 69 -10.62 -1.77 -7.59
CA MET A 69 -10.57 -2.43 -6.28
C MET A 69 -9.55 -3.57 -6.26
N LEU A 70 -9.55 -4.45 -7.27
CA LEU A 70 -8.59 -5.54 -7.40
C LEU A 70 -7.15 -5.02 -7.50
N ARG A 71 -6.95 -3.93 -8.24
CA ARG A 71 -5.65 -3.26 -8.36
C ARG A 71 -5.13 -2.77 -7.01
N ASP A 72 -5.98 -2.12 -6.23
CA ASP A 72 -5.61 -1.53 -4.95
C ASP A 72 -5.36 -2.61 -3.90
N LEU A 73 -6.18 -3.68 -3.91
CA LEU A 73 -6.00 -4.85 -3.06
C LEU A 73 -4.66 -5.55 -3.33
N LEU A 74 -4.35 -5.84 -4.60
CA LEU A 74 -3.07 -6.43 -4.98
C LEU A 74 -1.89 -5.53 -4.62
N THR A 75 -2.01 -4.23 -4.87
CA THR A 75 -0.97 -3.26 -4.52
C THR A 75 -0.74 -3.24 -3.02
N GLY A 76 -1.81 -3.25 -2.21
CA GLY A 76 -1.71 -3.29 -0.75
C GLY A 76 -1.03 -4.55 -0.22
N GLN A 77 -1.40 -5.72 -0.74
CA GLN A 77 -0.76 -6.99 -0.36
C GLN A 77 0.71 -7.02 -0.75
N LEU A 78 1.02 -6.73 -2.01
CA LEU A 78 2.40 -6.74 -2.50
C LEU A 78 3.28 -5.71 -1.76
N SER A 79 2.76 -4.51 -1.51
CA SER A 79 3.49 -3.46 -0.78
C SER A 79 3.76 -3.84 0.67
N ALA A 80 2.87 -4.60 1.32
CA ALA A 80 3.10 -5.12 2.66
C ALA A 80 4.31 -6.07 2.73
N HIS A 81 4.65 -6.71 1.61
CA HIS A 81 5.85 -7.54 1.45
C HIS A 81 7.02 -6.79 0.80
N GLY A 82 6.93 -5.46 0.65
CA GLY A 82 7.98 -4.64 0.03
C GLY A 82 8.04 -4.73 -1.50
N LEU A 83 7.05 -5.35 -2.14
CA LEU A 83 6.93 -5.49 -3.59
C LEU A 83 6.07 -4.35 -4.13
N ASN A 84 6.64 -3.48 -4.95
CA ASN A 84 5.93 -2.33 -5.52
C ASN A 84 5.60 -2.58 -7.00
N PRO A 85 4.37 -2.99 -7.34
CA PRO A 85 3.97 -3.19 -8.74
C PRO A 85 3.89 -1.88 -9.52
N VAL A 86 4.39 -1.89 -10.75
CA VAL A 86 4.26 -0.77 -11.69
C VAL A 86 3.14 -1.10 -12.66
N TRP A 87 1.98 -0.46 -12.51
CA TRP A 87 0.80 -0.71 -13.34
C TRP A 87 0.91 -0.04 -14.72
N GLU A 88 0.76 -0.84 -15.77
CA GLU A 88 0.65 -0.41 -17.16
C GLU A 88 -0.72 0.18 -17.45
N GLY A 89 -0.74 1.33 -18.12
CA GLY A 89 -1.99 2.01 -18.47
C GLY A 89 -2.76 2.54 -17.26
N GLY A 90 -2.20 2.40 -16.05
CA GLY A 90 -2.51 3.27 -14.94
C GLY A 90 -2.26 4.67 -15.46
N SER A 91 -3.33 5.43 -15.62
CA SER A 91 -3.20 6.79 -16.10
C SER A 91 -2.43 7.54 -15.02
N ALA A 92 -1.11 7.57 -15.15
CA ALA A 92 -0.25 8.44 -14.36
C ALA A 92 -0.75 9.86 -14.67
N GLY A 93 -1.60 10.40 -13.79
CA GLY A 93 -2.28 11.68 -13.96
C GLY A 93 -3.80 11.66 -14.20
N ARG A 94 -4.48 10.50 -14.39
CA ARG A 94 -5.96 10.51 -14.45
C ARG A 94 -6.51 10.20 -13.06
N GLN A 95 -7.12 11.24 -12.52
CA GLN A 95 -7.70 11.31 -11.19
C GLN A 95 -8.73 10.18 -11.00
N PRO A 96 -8.75 9.52 -9.83
CA PRO A 96 -9.81 8.58 -9.47
C PRO A 96 -11.17 9.27 -9.64
N ALA A 97 -12.16 8.59 -10.24
CA ALA A 97 -13.47 9.18 -10.52
C ALA A 97 -14.21 9.67 -9.27
N ASN A 98 -13.79 9.22 -8.09
CA ASN A 98 -14.31 9.59 -6.77
C ASN A 98 -13.40 10.57 -5.99
N GLN A 99 -12.31 11.07 -6.59
CA GLN A 99 -11.47 12.09 -5.97
C GLN A 99 -11.90 13.47 -6.45
N SER A 100 -12.61 14.21 -5.60
CA SER A 100 -12.76 15.65 -5.77
C SER A 100 -11.50 16.33 -5.27
N ILE A 101 -10.69 16.88 -6.18
CA ILE A 101 -9.64 17.84 -5.79
C ILE A 101 -10.32 19.18 -5.63
N ALA A 102 -10.09 19.80 -4.48
CA ALA A 102 -10.50 21.15 -4.23
C ALA A 102 -9.26 21.97 -3.89
N ARG A 103 -9.15 23.15 -4.50
CA ARG A 103 -8.03 24.05 -4.24
C ARG A 103 -8.35 24.83 -2.96
N VAL A 104 -7.43 24.77 -1.99
CA VAL A 104 -7.50 25.63 -0.81
C VAL A 104 -7.17 27.03 -1.28
N ALA A 105 -8.17 27.91 -1.34
CA ALA A 105 -8.02 29.26 -1.87
C ALA A 105 -7.26 30.16 -0.89
N ASP A 106 -7.47 29.96 0.42
CA ASP A 106 -6.81 30.74 1.45
C ASP A 106 -6.67 29.96 2.76
N ILE A 107 -5.56 30.21 3.47
CA ILE A 107 -5.27 29.62 4.79
C ILE A 107 -4.99 30.77 5.75
N GLU A 108 -5.97 31.08 6.58
CA GLU A 108 -5.82 32.12 7.60
C GLU A 108 -5.43 31.49 8.94
N ARG A 109 -4.39 32.05 9.57
CA ARG A 109 -3.97 31.67 10.91
C ARG A 109 -4.82 32.42 11.94
N LEU A 110 -5.70 31.70 12.63
CA LEU A 110 -6.59 32.29 13.65
C LEU A 110 -5.93 32.57 15.02
N SER A 111 -4.68 32.16 15.23
CA SER A 111 -4.01 32.33 16.53
C SER A 111 -2.98 33.46 16.49
N PRO A 112 -3.03 34.42 17.44
CA PRO A 112 -1.98 35.42 17.60
C PRO A 112 -0.61 34.75 17.82
N PRO A 113 0.49 35.35 17.34
CA PRO A 113 1.84 34.93 17.72
C PRO A 113 2.15 35.38 19.15
N THR A 114 1.47 34.83 20.16
CA THR A 114 1.91 35.05 21.54
C THR A 114 3.11 34.15 21.81
N GLY A 115 4.28 34.78 21.88
CA GLY A 115 5.53 34.14 22.25
C GLY A 115 5.40 33.41 23.58
N GLY A 116 5.88 32.17 23.60
CA GLY A 116 6.12 31.45 24.84
C GLY A 116 4.93 30.68 25.40
N SER A 117 4.51 29.61 24.73
CA SER A 117 4.02 28.43 25.46
C SER A 117 4.11 27.20 24.57
N ARG A 118 4.96 26.25 24.98
CA ARG A 118 5.07 24.94 24.35
C ARG A 118 3.78 24.17 24.64
N SER A 119 3.24 23.51 23.61
CA SER A 119 2.10 22.58 23.63
C SER A 119 0.71 23.18 23.75
N ARG A 120 0.09 23.45 22.59
CA ARG A 120 -1.34 23.17 22.29
C ARG A 120 -1.56 23.32 20.78
N GLY A 121 -2.43 22.48 20.23
CA GLY A 121 -2.63 22.28 18.79
C GLY A 121 -2.81 23.57 18.01
N ARG A 122 -2.15 23.64 16.86
CA ARG A 122 -2.32 24.73 15.89
C ARG A 122 -3.66 24.53 15.19
N ILE A 123 -4.59 25.45 15.41
CA ILE A 123 -5.90 25.46 14.76
C ILE A 123 -5.78 26.35 13.52
N TRP A 124 -6.05 25.75 12.36
CA TRP A 124 -6.15 26.45 11.09
C TRP A 124 -7.62 26.49 10.69
N ARG A 125 -8.09 27.62 10.14
CA ARG A 125 -9.40 27.70 9.50
C ARG A 125 -9.18 27.78 8.00
N VAL A 126 -9.87 26.92 7.26
CA VAL A 126 -9.95 26.97 5.81
C VAL A 126 -11.22 27.77 5.49
N SER A 127 -11.05 29.00 4.99
CA SER A 127 -12.14 29.98 4.88
C SER A 127 -12.88 29.92 3.53
N ARG A 128 -12.28 29.30 2.51
CA ARG A 128 -12.87 29.25 1.17
C ARG A 128 -12.30 28.08 0.37
N MET A 129 -13.19 27.25 -0.17
CA MET A 129 -12.87 26.13 -1.06
C MET A 129 -13.45 26.50 -2.43
N GLU A 130 -12.59 26.71 -3.43
CA GLU A 130 -13.02 27.07 -4.79
C GLU A 130 -12.76 25.89 -5.74
N ASP A 131 -13.68 25.74 -6.70
CA ASP A 131 -13.74 24.71 -7.73
C ASP A 131 -13.86 23.26 -7.24
N CYS A 132 -15.10 22.81 -7.01
CA CYS A 132 -15.44 21.39 -6.94
C CYS A 132 -15.78 20.89 -8.35
N ILE A 133 -14.83 20.28 -9.05
CA ILE A 133 -15.15 19.47 -10.22
C ILE A 133 -15.72 18.14 -9.71
N SER A 134 -17.05 18.10 -9.59
CA SER A 134 -17.78 16.97 -9.01
C SER A 134 -18.22 16.01 -10.10
N ALA A 135 -17.57 14.84 -10.20
CA ALA A 135 -18.14 13.67 -10.87
C ALA A 135 -18.88 12.81 -9.84
N CYS A 136 -20.01 13.32 -9.33
CA CYS A 136 -20.85 12.59 -8.37
C CYS A 136 -21.79 11.62 -9.10
N SER A 137 -21.42 10.34 -9.15
CA SER A 137 -22.39 9.25 -9.27
C SER A 137 -22.59 8.65 -7.88
N LEU A 138 -23.70 9.01 -7.23
CA LEU A 138 -24.12 8.48 -5.94
C LEU A 138 -24.50 6.99 -6.08
N VAL A 139 -23.78 6.11 -5.38
CA VAL A 139 -24.29 4.80 -4.94
C VAL A 139 -24.12 4.74 -3.43
N PRO A 140 -25.18 4.47 -2.64
CA PRO A 140 -25.05 4.33 -1.20
C PRO A 140 -24.68 2.88 -0.89
N MET A 141 -23.50 2.63 -0.31
CA MET A 141 -23.22 1.39 0.40
C MET A 141 -23.02 1.68 1.87
N ALA A 142 -24.03 1.30 2.65
CA ALA A 142 -23.94 1.18 4.09
C ALA A 142 -23.06 -0.03 4.42
N TRP A 143 -21.97 0.19 5.14
CA TRP A 143 -21.28 -0.87 5.87
C TRP A 143 -21.05 -0.41 7.31
N ALA A 144 -21.87 -0.98 8.20
CA ALA A 144 -21.80 -0.79 9.63
C ALA A 144 -20.92 -1.89 10.24
N GLY A 145 -19.84 -1.49 10.90
CA GLY A 145 -19.00 -2.33 11.75
C GLY A 145 -18.29 -1.47 12.79
N PRO A 146 -18.22 -1.87 14.08
CA PRO A 146 -17.89 -0.96 15.16
C PRO A 146 -16.37 -0.76 15.27
N ARG A 147 -15.87 0.45 15.01
CA ARG A 147 -14.51 0.84 15.39
C ARG A 147 -14.54 1.57 16.73
N ARG A 148 -14.02 0.90 17.78
CA ARG A 148 -13.51 1.57 18.99
C ARG A 148 -12.43 2.55 18.56
N MET A 149 -12.65 3.85 18.80
CA MET A 149 -11.63 4.87 18.67
C MET A 149 -10.57 4.68 19.77
N LYS A 150 -9.33 4.35 19.37
CA LYS A 150 -8.14 4.60 20.19
C LYS A 150 -7.62 5.99 19.83
N THR A 151 -7.72 6.92 20.77
CA THR A 151 -7.01 8.19 20.78
C THR A 151 -5.51 7.93 20.85
N ALA A 152 -4.79 8.20 19.77
CA ALA A 152 -3.33 8.23 19.77
C ALA A 152 -2.86 9.58 20.35
N SER A 153 -2.46 9.57 21.61
CA SER A 153 -1.78 10.69 22.28
C SER A 153 -0.28 10.58 22.00
N LEU A 154 0.25 11.48 21.17
CA LEU A 154 1.69 11.67 20.99
C LEU A 154 2.22 12.60 22.10
N ASN A 155 2.65 12.01 23.20
CA ASN A 155 3.47 12.67 24.22
C ASN A 155 4.71 11.80 24.48
N GLY A 156 5.82 12.12 23.80
CA GLY A 156 7.14 11.58 24.12
C GLY A 156 7.91 12.57 25.00
N PRO A 157 8.42 12.16 26.18
CA PRO A 157 9.37 12.96 26.92
C PRO A 157 10.81 12.68 26.49
N ALA A 158 11.55 13.76 26.28
CA ALA A 158 13.00 13.77 26.15
C ALA A 158 13.68 13.38 27.48
N GLY A 159 14.66 12.49 27.43
CA GLY A 159 15.38 12.01 28.61
C GLY A 159 16.83 11.58 28.34
N ARG A 160 17.73 12.55 28.50
CA ARG A 160 19.13 12.51 29.04
C ARG A 160 20.17 11.44 28.63
N ARG A 161 21.36 11.99 28.37
CA ARG A 161 22.70 11.39 28.21
C ARG A 161 23.23 10.74 29.50
N HIS A 162 23.96 9.62 29.38
CA HIS A 162 25.34 9.36 29.87
C HIS A 162 25.69 7.88 29.69
N GLY A 163 26.92 7.56 29.28
CA GLY A 163 27.42 6.19 29.30
C GLY A 163 28.53 5.91 28.29
N ILE A 164 29.74 6.39 28.58
CA ILE A 164 30.98 6.00 27.90
C ILE A 164 31.31 4.56 28.35
N GLY A 165 31.43 3.63 27.40
CA GLY A 165 31.86 2.27 27.65
C GLY A 165 32.72 1.75 26.49
N ARG A 166 34.04 1.82 26.66
CA ARG A 166 35.03 1.10 25.82
C ARG A 166 34.82 -0.40 25.99
N PHE A 167 34.75 -1.14 24.90
CA PHE A 167 35.15 -2.55 24.88
C PHE A 167 35.99 -2.82 23.62
N THR A 168 37.27 -3.06 23.85
CA THR A 168 38.24 -3.62 22.90
C THR A 168 38.42 -5.11 23.18
N ARG A 169 38.21 -5.98 22.19
CA ARG A 169 39.06 -7.14 21.78
C ARG A 169 38.20 -8.13 20.96
N LEU A 170 38.51 -8.44 19.70
CA LEU A 170 39.58 -9.32 19.17
C LEU A 170 39.34 -10.82 19.45
N GLY A 171 39.03 -11.57 18.38
CA GLY A 171 38.97 -13.03 18.30
C GLY A 171 38.27 -13.45 16.98
N LYS A 172 39.00 -13.53 15.85
CA LYS A 172 39.62 -14.74 15.26
C LYS A 172 38.67 -15.92 14.97
N LEU A 173 38.45 -16.12 13.65
CA LEU A 173 38.59 -17.36 12.86
C LEU A 173 38.08 -18.71 13.39
N SER A 174 37.19 -19.33 12.60
CA SER A 174 37.18 -20.73 12.09
C SER A 174 35.86 -20.90 11.32
N VAL A 175 35.74 -21.24 10.03
CA VAL A 175 36.29 -22.35 9.20
C VAL A 175 36.07 -23.74 9.79
N MET A 176 35.03 -24.42 9.26
CA MET A 176 34.80 -25.86 9.10
C MET A 176 33.49 -25.95 8.29
N GLU A 177 33.34 -26.47 7.07
CA GLU A 177 33.93 -27.60 6.33
C GLU A 177 33.79 -28.98 7.02
N ARG A 178 32.72 -29.71 6.66
CA ARG A 178 32.60 -31.16 6.35
C ARG A 178 31.11 -31.51 6.24
N LEU A 179 30.57 -32.01 5.12
CA LEU A 179 30.72 -33.31 4.45
C LEU A 179 30.23 -34.54 5.24
N HIS A 180 29.50 -35.38 4.49
CA HIS A 180 29.00 -36.75 4.71
C HIS A 180 27.57 -36.89 5.26
N GLY A 181 26.67 -37.62 4.60
CA GLY A 181 26.82 -38.47 3.40
C GLY A 181 25.48 -38.82 2.78
#